data_AF-A0A351HTQ1-F1
#
_entry.id   AF-A0A351HTQ1-F1
#
_cell.length_a   1.000
_cell.length_b   1.000
_cell.length_c   1.000
_cell.angle_alpha   90.00
_cell.angle_beta   90.00
_cell.angle_gamma   90.00
#
_symmetry.space_group_name_H-M   'P 1'
#
loop_
_entity.id
_entity.type
_entity.pdbx_description
1 polymer ?
#
loop_
_entity_poly.entity_id
_entity_poly.type
_entity_poly.pdbx_seq_one_letter_code
_entity_poly.pdbx_strand_id
1 'polypeptide(L)' 'VPAYKLGSYFRDIAGRMNQLVAGRADEAYLLVAGLPMKLK' A
#
# COMPACT_ATOMS: atom_id res chain seq x y z
N VAL A 1 -15.00 5.00 -2.11
CA VAL A 1 -15.52 3.61 -2.12
C VAL A 1 -15.85 3.27 -3.57
N PRO A 2 -15.34 2.16 -4.15
CA PRO A 2 -15.51 1.86 -5.57
C PRO A 2 -16.95 1.40 -5.84
N ALA A 3 -17.44 1.63 -7.05
CA ALA A 3 -18.82 1.31 -7.42
C ALA A 3 -19.14 -0.19 -7.42
N TYR A 4 -18.11 -1.05 -7.47
CA TYR A 4 -18.27 -2.51 -7.57
C TYR A 4 -17.61 -3.24 -6.39
N LYS A 5 -18.28 -4.30 -5.88
CA LYS A 5 -17.81 -5.09 -4.72
C LYS A 5 -16.41 -5.67 -4.93
N LEU A 6 -16.11 -6.18 -6.12
CA LEU A 6 -14.79 -6.72 -6.45
C LEU A 6 -13.67 -5.69 -6.26
N GLY A 7 -13.90 -4.43 -6.64
CA GLY A 7 -12.93 -3.36 -6.45
C GLY A 7 -12.67 -3.02 -4.97
N SER A 8 -13.68 -3.21 -4.11
CA SER A 8 -13.50 -3.05 -2.66
C SER A 8 -12.63 -4.17 -2.10
N TYR A 9 -12.94 -5.43 -2.43
CA TYR A 9 -12.15 -6.57 -2.00
C TYR A 9 -10.69 -6.47 -2.45
N PHE A 10 -10.46 -6.11 -3.71
CA PHE A 10 -9.11 -5.92 -4.23
C PHE A 10 -8.34 -4.87 -3.43
N ARG A 11 -8.92 -3.69 -3.19
CA ARG A 11 -8.28 -2.62 -2.40
C ARG A 11 -7.92 -3.11 -0.99
N ASP A 12 -8.86 -3.77 -0.33
CA ASP A 12 -8.68 -4.17 1.07
C ASP A 12 -7.60 -5.25 1.20
N ILE A 13 -7.53 -6.19 0.24
CA ILE A 13 -6.48 -7.21 0.19
C ILE A 13 -5.12 -6.56 -0.09
N ALA A 14 -5.04 -5.67 -1.10
CA ALA A 14 -3.81 -4.97 -1.43
C ALA A 14 -3.28 -4.15 -0.26
N GLY A 15 -4.16 -3.45 0.48
CA GLY A 15 -3.78 -2.70 1.68
C GLY A 15 -3.19 -3.58 2.78
N ARG A 16 -3.80 -4.73 3.06
CA ARG A 16 -3.28 -5.70 4.04
C ARG A 16 -1.92 -6.27 3.62
N MET A 17 -1.75 -6.56 2.33
CA MET A 17 -0.47 -7.03 1.80
C MET A 17 0.63 -5.98 1.93
N ASN A 18 0.34 -4.72 1.63
CA ASN A 18 1.29 -3.62 1.78
C ASN A 18 1.73 -3.46 3.25
N GLN A 19 0.81 -3.56 4.20
CA GLN A 19 1.13 -3.52 5.64
C GLN A 19 2.00 -4.72 6.07
N LEU A 20 1.67 -5.92 5.60
CA LEU A 20 2.40 -7.15 5.91
C LEU A 20 3.87 -7.07 5.46
N VAL A 21 4.10 -6.56 4.25
CA VAL A 21 5.43 -6.39 3.66
C VAL A 21 6.18 -5.24 4.35
N ALA A 22 5.56 -4.08 4.52
CA ALA A 22 6.18 -2.93 5.18
C ALA A 22 6.55 -3.23 6.65
N GLY A 23 5.77 -4.07 7.34
CA GLY A 23 6.10 -4.54 8.68
C GLY A 23 7.41 -5.34 8.75
N ARG A 24 7.72 -6.12 7.70
CA ARG A 24 8.92 -6.96 7.61
C ARG A 24 10.12 -6.27 6.97
N ALA A 25 9.89 -5.29 6.09
CA ALA A 25 10.96 -4.56 5.43
C ALA A 25 11.73 -3.70 6.44
N ASP A 26 13.04 -3.58 6.25
CA ASP A 26 13.87 -2.67 7.06
C ASP A 26 13.57 -1.19 6.73
N GLU A 27 13.25 -0.92 5.46
CA GLU A 27 12.88 0.41 4.99
C GLU A 27 11.62 0.38 4.13
N ALA A 28 10.84 1.46 4.19
CA ALA A 28 9.65 1.63 3.35
C ALA A 28 9.59 3.06 2.80
N TYR A 29 9.37 3.20 1.49
CA TYR A 29 9.33 4.49 0.80
C TYR A 29 8.00 4.69 0.08
N LEU A 30 7.47 5.90 0.18
CA LEU A 30 6.40 6.40 -0.69
C LEU A 30 7.01 7.24 -1.80
N LEU A 31 6.76 6.87 -3.06
CA LEU A 31 7.16 7.70 -4.20
C LEU A 31 6.00 8.59 -4.65
N VAL A 32 6.23 9.89 -4.71
CA VAL A 32 5.26 10.87 -5.25
C VAL A 32 6.00 11.79 -6.21
N ALA A 33 5.52 11.89 -7.45
CA ALA A 33 6.16 12.71 -8.49
C ALA A 33 7.68 12.44 -8.67
N GLY A 34 8.10 11.18 -8.48
CA GLY A 34 9.51 10.77 -8.53
C GLY A 34 10.34 11.10 -7.29
N LEU A 35 9.75 11.73 -6.28
CA LEU A 35 10.42 12.07 -5.02
C LEU A 35 10.20 10.95 -3.99
N PRO A 36 11.26 10.35 -3.44
CA PRO A 36 11.15 9.34 -2.39
C PRO A 36 10.93 9.99 -1.02
N MET A 37 9.92 9.51 -0.30
CA MET A 37 9.65 9.85 1.09
C MET A 37 9.79 8.60 1.95
N LYS A 38 10.77 8.59 2.86
CA LYS A 38 10.98 7.49 3.80
C LYS A 38 9.86 7.46 4.84
N LEU A 39 9.22 6.31 5.01
CA LEU A 39 8.14 6.05 5.97
C LEU A 39 8.64 5.22 7.16
N LYS A 40 9.51 4.25 6.90
CA LYS A 40 10.21 3.39 7.87
C LYS A 40 11.68 3.37 7.48
#